data_AF-A0A830B8R9-F1
#
_entry.id   AF-A0A830B8R9-F1
#
_cell.length_a   1.000
_cell.length_b   1.000
_cell.length_c   1.000
_cell.angle_alpha   90.00
_cell.angle_beta   90.00
_cell.angle_gamma   90.00
#
_symmetry.space_group_name_H-M   'P 1'
#
loop_
_entity.id
_entity.type
_entity.pdbx_description
1 polymer ?
#
loop_
_entity_poly.entity_id
_entity_poly.type
_entity_poly.pdbx_seq_one_letter_code
_entity_poly.pdbx_strand_id
1 'polypeptide(L)'
;MNVELHNIRDFEVVPEECVEYIGKYMSSTQYKVDSERTIDECTVYVSTSCGLKKDGTDAWVFDIDDTLLSTVPYYKKNGYEWMKQGKAPALEHSLRLFNQLKGLGVQIILVSSRRECLRSATIDNLVDVGYHGWKSLILRDTNDENKDIQKYKADVRKQLSNNGYRIWGILGDQWSSIEGLPTPKRTFKLPNPLYYVA
;
A
#
# COMPACT_ATOMS: atom_id res chain seq x y z
N MET A 1 -2.34 -10.56 15.23
CA MET A 1 -1.75 -9.56 16.14
C MET A 1 -0.22 -9.57 16.13
N ASN A 2 0.49 -10.64 16.51
CA ASN A 2 1.96 -10.59 16.60
C ASN A 2 2.70 -10.35 15.28
N VAL A 3 2.11 -10.77 14.14
CA VAL A 3 2.57 -10.36 12.81
C VAL A 3 2.43 -8.85 12.61
N GLU A 4 1.26 -8.29 12.91
CA GLU A 4 1.00 -6.85 12.80
C GLU A 4 1.90 -6.00 13.69
N LEU A 5 2.20 -6.48 14.89
CA LEU A 5 3.11 -5.81 15.84
C LEU A 5 4.60 -6.00 15.50
N HIS A 6 4.92 -6.68 14.40
CA HIS A 6 6.30 -6.95 13.98
C HIS A 6 7.11 -7.80 14.99
N ASN A 7 6.42 -8.60 15.81
CA ASN A 7 7.05 -9.58 16.72
C ASN A 7 7.35 -10.90 16.02
N ILE A 8 6.44 -11.33 15.14
CA ILE A 8 6.65 -12.46 14.23
C ILE A 8 7.00 -11.87 12.86
N ARG A 9 8.13 -12.27 12.31
CA ARG A 9 8.70 -11.77 11.06
C ARG A 9 9.06 -12.92 10.15
N ASP A 10 9.18 -12.62 8.86
CA ASP A 10 9.79 -13.50 7.85
C ASP A 10 9.17 -14.90 7.78
N PHE A 11 7.86 -15.02 8.05
CA PHE A 11 7.16 -16.29 7.90
C PHE A 11 6.93 -16.57 6.40
N GLU A 12 7.26 -17.78 5.96
CA GLU A 12 7.14 -18.16 4.54
C GLU A 12 5.70 -18.46 4.15
N VAL A 13 4.95 -19.11 5.04
CA VAL A 13 3.54 -19.47 4.85
C VAL A 13 2.76 -19.29 6.14
N VAL A 14 1.47 -19.02 6.00
CA VAL A 14 0.55 -19.03 7.14
C VAL A 14 0.51 -20.44 7.74
N PRO A 15 0.69 -20.62 9.07
CA PRO A 15 0.55 -21.91 9.73
C PRO A 15 -0.82 -22.54 9.42
N GLU A 16 -0.83 -23.85 9.16
CA GLU A 16 -2.02 -24.57 8.69
C GLU A 16 -3.22 -24.38 9.64
N GLU A 17 -2.95 -24.44 10.95
CA GLU A 17 -3.91 -24.23 12.03
C GLU A 17 -4.52 -22.80 12.04
N CYS A 18 -3.86 -21.83 11.40
CA CYS A 18 -4.31 -20.44 11.33
C CYS A 18 -5.05 -20.09 10.04
N VAL A 19 -5.02 -20.95 9.01
CA VAL A 19 -5.59 -20.66 7.68
C VAL A 19 -7.07 -20.33 7.76
N GLU A 20 -7.86 -21.12 8.49
CA GLU A 20 -9.30 -20.88 8.64
C GLU A 20 -9.57 -19.56 9.38
N TYR A 21 -8.83 -19.31 10.45
CA TYR A 21 -8.96 -18.08 11.24
C TYR A 21 -8.64 -16.84 10.39
N ILE A 22 -7.55 -16.86 9.63
CA ILE A 22 -7.14 -15.75 8.75
C ILE A 22 -8.15 -15.55 7.63
N GLY A 23 -8.63 -16.63 7.00
CA GLY A 23 -9.68 -16.55 5.98
C GLY A 23 -10.97 -15.90 6.50
N LYS A 24 -11.40 -16.26 7.72
CA LYS A 24 -12.53 -15.62 8.41
C LYS A 24 -12.24 -14.16 8.70
N TYR A 25 -11.07 -13.83 9.22
CA TYR A 25 -10.68 -12.45 9.53
C TYR A 25 -10.74 -11.56 8.27
N MET A 26 -10.09 -11.95 7.18
CA MET A 26 -10.02 -11.16 5.94
C MET A 26 -11.38 -10.92 5.27
N SER A 27 -12.39 -11.73 5.60
CA SER A 27 -13.77 -11.56 5.12
C SER A 27 -14.73 -11.00 6.17
N SER A 28 -14.23 -10.68 7.36
CA SER A 28 -15.04 -10.26 8.50
C SER A 28 -15.23 -8.74 8.60
N THR A 29 -16.22 -8.34 9.39
CA THR A 29 -16.38 -6.97 9.87
C THR A 29 -15.15 -6.49 10.66
N GLN A 30 -14.41 -7.38 11.32
CA GLN A 30 -13.24 -6.99 12.11
C GLN A 30 -12.13 -6.41 11.22
N TYR A 31 -11.78 -7.08 10.11
CA TYR A 31 -10.81 -6.55 9.14
C TYR A 31 -11.24 -5.18 8.61
N LYS A 32 -12.55 -5.03 8.29
CA LYS A 32 -13.09 -3.75 7.86
C LYS A 32 -12.90 -2.66 8.92
N VAL A 33 -13.27 -2.92 10.17
CA VAL A 33 -13.16 -1.97 11.28
C VAL A 33 -11.70 -1.61 11.57
N ASP A 34 -10.81 -2.59 11.57
CA ASP A 34 -9.37 -2.38 11.80
C ASP A 34 -8.78 -1.47 10.71
N SER A 35 -9.09 -1.75 9.44
CA SER A 35 -8.65 -0.94 8.31
C SER A 35 -9.27 0.45 8.32
N GLU A 36 -10.57 0.58 8.61
CA GLU A 36 -11.25 1.87 8.73
C GLU A 36 -10.63 2.72 9.84
N ARG A 37 -10.25 2.12 10.97
CA ARG A 37 -9.58 2.85 12.05
C ARG A 37 -8.25 3.46 11.59
N THR A 38 -7.46 2.73 10.81
CA THR A 38 -6.22 3.27 10.22
C THR A 38 -6.50 4.44 9.29
N ILE A 39 -7.55 4.35 8.46
CA ILE A 39 -7.95 5.44 7.55
C ILE A 39 -8.46 6.67 8.29
N ASP A 40 -9.20 6.49 9.38
CA ASP A 40 -9.69 7.57 10.21
C ASP A 40 -8.53 8.32 10.89
N GLU A 41 -7.51 7.59 11.36
CA GLU A 41 -6.27 8.20 11.88
C GLU A 41 -5.48 8.95 10.80
N CYS A 42 -5.43 8.44 9.56
CA CYS A 42 -4.86 9.19 8.43
C CYS A 42 -5.62 10.50 8.19
N THR A 43 -6.95 10.44 8.27
CA THR A 43 -7.86 11.58 8.06
C THR A 43 -7.66 12.65 9.14
N VAL A 44 -7.62 12.25 10.41
CA VAL A 44 -7.34 13.16 11.53
C VAL A 44 -5.94 13.77 11.38
N TYR A 45 -4.94 12.96 11.01
CA TYR A 45 -3.58 13.44 10.83
C TYR A 45 -3.49 14.51 9.73
N VAL A 46 -4.08 14.26 8.55
CA VAL A 46 -4.03 15.23 7.46
C VAL A 46 -4.79 16.51 7.79
N SER A 47 -5.89 16.44 8.54
CA SER A 47 -6.69 17.62 8.88
C SER A 47 -6.11 18.46 10.03
N THR A 48 -5.37 17.84 10.95
CA THR A 48 -4.91 18.51 12.19
C THR A 48 -3.41 18.79 12.23
N SER A 49 -2.61 17.99 11.54
CA SER A 49 -1.15 17.97 11.74
C SER A 49 -0.36 18.28 10.46
N CYS A 50 -0.96 18.12 9.28
CA CYS A 50 -0.29 18.42 8.02
C CYS A 50 -0.40 19.92 7.66
N GLY A 51 0.73 20.64 7.77
CA GLY A 51 0.87 21.99 7.25
C GLY A 51 1.07 22.02 5.73
N LEU A 52 0.06 21.57 4.97
CA LEU A 52 0.11 21.50 3.51
C LEU A 52 0.36 22.89 2.90
N LYS A 53 1.42 23.03 2.10
CA LYS A 53 1.76 24.29 1.43
C LYS A 53 1.02 24.48 0.11
N LYS A 54 0.54 23.38 -0.51
CA LYS A 54 -0.18 23.37 -1.79
C LYS A 54 0.61 23.96 -2.96
N ASP A 55 1.94 23.88 -2.90
CA ASP A 55 2.86 24.28 -3.98
C ASP A 55 3.13 23.15 -5.00
N GLY A 56 2.33 22.08 -4.97
CA GLY A 56 2.49 20.92 -5.84
C GLY A 56 3.53 19.89 -5.38
N THR A 57 4.14 20.07 -4.20
CA THR A 57 5.16 19.13 -3.67
C THR A 57 4.74 18.41 -2.38
N ASP A 58 3.56 18.67 -1.84
CA ASP A 58 2.99 17.86 -0.75
C ASP A 58 2.54 16.51 -1.30
N ALA A 59 3.12 15.42 -0.80
CA ALA A 59 2.88 14.08 -1.34
C ALA A 59 2.42 13.08 -0.28
N TRP A 60 1.67 12.08 -0.74
CA TRP A 60 1.33 10.89 0.01
C TRP A 60 1.68 9.66 -0.82
N VAL A 61 2.34 8.69 -0.19
CA VAL A 61 2.73 7.44 -0.85
C VAL A 61 1.74 6.34 -0.47
N PHE A 62 1.30 5.59 -1.46
CA PHE A 62 0.50 4.37 -1.26
C PHE A 62 1.26 3.17 -1.81
N ASP A 63 1.26 2.08 -1.04
CA ASP A 63 1.42 0.75 -1.62
C ASP A 63 0.17 0.35 -2.42
N ILE A 64 0.23 -0.74 -3.21
CA ILE A 64 -0.88 -1.16 -4.07
C ILE A 64 -1.54 -2.45 -3.57
N ASP A 65 -0.80 -3.55 -3.52
CA ASP A 65 -1.35 -4.87 -3.18
C ASP A 65 -1.75 -4.90 -1.70
N ASP A 66 -2.97 -5.32 -1.40
CA ASP A 66 -3.64 -5.29 -0.08
C ASP A 66 -3.63 -3.94 0.65
N THR A 67 -3.32 -2.86 -0.09
CA THR A 67 -3.46 -1.47 0.36
C THR A 67 -4.53 -0.73 -0.44
N LEU A 68 -4.48 -0.81 -1.77
CA LEU A 68 -5.51 -0.27 -2.68
C LEU A 68 -6.32 -1.38 -3.35
N LEU A 69 -5.65 -2.48 -3.73
CA LEU A 69 -6.23 -3.61 -4.45
C LEU A 69 -6.11 -4.88 -3.62
N SER A 70 -7.21 -5.56 -3.32
CA SER A 70 -7.15 -6.78 -2.52
C SER A 70 -6.64 -7.98 -3.32
N THR A 71 -5.67 -8.69 -2.76
CA THR A 71 -5.14 -9.95 -3.30
C THR A 71 -5.81 -11.18 -2.68
N VAL A 72 -6.80 -11.01 -1.80
CA VAL A 72 -7.58 -12.15 -1.26
C VAL A 72 -8.12 -13.10 -2.35
N PRO A 73 -8.63 -12.62 -3.51
CA PRO A 73 -9.05 -13.52 -4.58
C PRO A 73 -7.88 -14.25 -5.28
N TYR A 74 -6.68 -13.67 -5.28
CA TYR A 74 -5.45 -14.27 -5.83
C TYR A 74 -5.02 -15.51 -5.04
N TYR A 75 -5.08 -15.45 -3.71
CA TYR A 75 -4.76 -16.62 -2.86
C TYR A 75 -5.69 -17.80 -3.07
N LYS A 76 -6.82 -17.60 -3.76
CA LYS A 76 -7.74 -18.68 -4.15
C LYS A 76 -7.45 -19.27 -5.55
N LYS A 77 -6.63 -18.64 -6.40
CA LYS A 77 -6.41 -19.05 -7.81
C LYS A 77 -5.02 -18.66 -8.35
N ASN A 78 -4.22 -19.65 -8.79
CA ASN A 78 -3.06 -19.59 -9.71
C ASN A 78 -2.29 -18.25 -9.89
N GLY A 79 -2.01 -17.57 -8.79
CA GLY A 79 -0.91 -16.64 -8.64
C GLY A 79 -0.75 -15.57 -9.74
N TYR A 80 0.44 -15.56 -10.35
CA TYR A 80 0.90 -14.52 -11.29
C TYR A 80 0.00 -14.31 -12.51
N GLU A 81 -0.57 -15.37 -13.08
CA GLU A 81 -1.48 -15.26 -14.23
C GLU A 81 -2.77 -14.53 -13.87
N TRP A 82 -3.19 -14.58 -12.60
CA TRP A 82 -4.35 -13.82 -12.14
C TRP A 82 -4.07 -12.32 -12.08
N MET A 83 -2.87 -11.90 -11.66
CA MET A 83 -2.50 -10.47 -11.65
C MET A 83 -2.58 -9.84 -13.05
N LYS A 84 -2.21 -10.59 -14.10
CA LYS A 84 -2.33 -10.13 -15.49
C LYS A 84 -3.77 -9.87 -15.93
N GLN A 85 -4.76 -10.45 -15.24
CA GLN A 85 -6.17 -10.22 -15.57
C GLN A 85 -6.65 -8.83 -15.13
N GLY A 86 -5.97 -8.18 -14.17
CA GLY A 86 -6.33 -6.85 -13.70
C GLY A 86 -7.72 -6.76 -13.05
N LYS A 87 -8.14 -7.81 -12.31
CA LYS A 87 -9.50 -7.91 -11.72
C LYS A 87 -9.51 -7.89 -10.19
N ALA A 88 -8.49 -7.33 -9.55
CA ALA A 88 -8.45 -7.21 -8.10
C ALA A 88 -9.49 -6.17 -7.63
N PRO A 89 -10.33 -6.47 -6.63
CA PRO A 89 -11.30 -5.51 -6.12
C PRO A 89 -10.60 -4.40 -5.33
N ALA A 90 -11.18 -3.20 -5.34
CA ALA A 90 -10.72 -2.10 -4.50
C ALA A 90 -10.91 -2.39 -3.01
N LEU A 91 -10.00 -1.87 -2.20
CA LEU A 91 -10.21 -1.68 -0.78
C LEU A 91 -10.89 -0.33 -0.55
N GLU A 92 -12.21 -0.35 -0.36
CA GLU A 92 -13.07 0.86 -0.29
C GLU A 92 -12.59 1.90 0.74
N HIS A 93 -12.09 1.44 1.89
CA HIS A 93 -11.57 2.31 2.94
C HIS A 93 -10.35 3.13 2.44
N SER A 94 -9.46 2.53 1.67
CA SER A 94 -8.31 3.22 1.09
C SER A 94 -8.70 4.12 -0.08
N LEU A 95 -9.70 3.72 -0.88
CA LEU A 95 -10.25 4.57 -1.94
C LEU A 95 -10.83 5.89 -1.39
N ARG A 96 -11.49 5.82 -0.22
CA ARG A 96 -11.96 7.02 0.51
C ARG A 96 -10.81 7.96 0.84
N LEU A 97 -9.74 7.47 1.45
CA LEU A 97 -8.57 8.29 1.79
C LEU A 97 -7.90 8.85 0.54
N PHE A 98 -7.70 8.03 -0.49
CA PHE A 98 -7.11 8.44 -1.76
C PHE A 98 -7.85 9.64 -2.36
N ASN A 99 -9.17 9.57 -2.45
CA ASN A 99 -9.98 10.65 -3.02
C ASN A 99 -10.00 11.90 -2.13
N GLN A 100 -10.00 11.73 -0.81
CA GLN A 100 -9.90 12.84 0.13
C GLN A 100 -8.58 13.60 -0.01
N LEU A 101 -7.44 12.89 0.00
CA LEU A 101 -6.11 13.48 -0.18
C LEU A 101 -5.98 14.19 -1.53
N LYS A 102 -6.50 13.57 -2.60
CA LYS A 102 -6.57 14.19 -3.93
C LYS A 102 -7.38 15.48 -3.90
N GLY A 103 -8.53 15.51 -3.24
CA GLY A 103 -9.36 16.70 -3.06
C GLY A 103 -8.67 17.82 -2.28
N LEU A 104 -7.69 17.49 -1.44
CA LEU A 104 -6.85 18.44 -0.71
C LEU A 104 -5.65 18.97 -1.53
N GLY A 105 -5.46 18.47 -2.76
CA GLY A 105 -4.34 18.83 -3.64
C GLY A 105 -3.04 18.08 -3.33
N VAL A 106 -3.09 17.04 -2.48
CA VAL A 106 -1.92 16.20 -2.17
C VAL A 106 -1.59 15.34 -3.38
N GLN A 107 -0.31 15.32 -3.76
CA GLN A 107 0.19 14.52 -4.86
C GLN A 107 0.23 13.04 -4.45
N ILE A 108 -0.62 12.23 -5.08
CA ILE A 108 -0.64 10.80 -4.81
C ILE A 108 0.44 10.09 -5.60
N ILE A 109 1.33 9.36 -4.92
CA ILE A 109 2.41 8.60 -5.53
C ILE A 109 2.22 7.12 -5.18
N LEU A 110 2.12 6.27 -6.20
CA LEU A 110 1.94 4.83 -6.03
C LEU A 110 3.30 4.14 -6.16
N VAL A 111 3.68 3.35 -5.16
CA VAL A 111 4.94 2.61 -5.14
C VAL A 111 4.65 1.15 -4.82
N SER A 112 4.90 0.25 -5.78
CA SER A 112 4.59 -1.17 -5.63
C SER A 112 5.80 -2.05 -5.95
N SER A 113 5.81 -3.25 -5.36
CA SER A 113 6.76 -4.32 -5.67
C SER A 113 6.38 -5.14 -6.92
N ARG A 114 5.23 -4.87 -7.55
CA ARG A 114 4.89 -5.43 -8.86
C ARG A 114 5.98 -5.07 -9.87
N ARG A 115 6.21 -5.97 -10.83
CA ARG A 115 7.18 -5.78 -11.91
C ARG A 115 6.63 -4.85 -12.97
N GLU A 116 7.51 -4.12 -13.66
CA GLU A 116 7.17 -3.22 -14.76
C GLU A 116 6.35 -3.88 -15.88
N CYS A 117 6.54 -5.19 -16.13
CA CYS A 117 5.73 -5.94 -17.11
C CYS A 117 4.23 -6.01 -16.75
N LEU A 118 3.86 -5.74 -15.50
CA LEU A 118 2.47 -5.67 -15.03
C LEU A 118 1.89 -4.25 -15.05
N ARG A 119 2.63 -3.25 -15.57
CA ARG A 119 2.20 -1.85 -15.54
C ARG A 119 0.82 -1.64 -16.13
N SER A 120 0.58 -2.11 -17.36
CA SER A 120 -0.71 -1.91 -18.03
C SER A 120 -1.86 -2.55 -17.24
N ALA A 121 -1.73 -3.83 -16.87
CA ALA A 121 -2.74 -4.53 -16.07
C ALA A 121 -3.01 -3.86 -14.71
N THR A 122 -1.98 -3.27 -14.10
CA THR A 122 -2.11 -2.53 -12.83
C THR A 122 -2.87 -1.22 -13.02
N ILE A 123 -2.56 -0.47 -14.08
CA ILE A 123 -3.26 0.78 -14.41
C ILE A 123 -4.72 0.49 -14.72
N ASP A 124 -5.00 -0.47 -15.60
CA ASP A 124 -6.36 -0.85 -16.01
C ASP A 124 -7.18 -1.23 -14.77
N ASN A 125 -6.62 -2.09 -13.90
CA ASN A 125 -7.29 -2.49 -12.67
C ASN A 125 -7.60 -1.30 -11.75
N LEU A 126 -6.61 -0.42 -11.50
CA LEU A 126 -6.79 0.76 -10.63
C LEU A 126 -7.91 1.67 -11.16
N VAL A 127 -7.91 1.93 -12.46
CA VAL A 127 -8.93 2.75 -13.14
C VAL A 127 -10.30 2.09 -13.04
N ASP A 128 -10.40 0.80 -13.35
CA ASP A 128 -11.67 0.06 -13.35
C ASP A 128 -12.36 0.05 -11.97
N VAL A 129 -11.57 0.10 -10.89
CA VAL A 129 -12.09 0.12 -9.51
C VAL A 129 -12.13 1.52 -8.88
N GLY A 130 -11.94 2.57 -9.69
CA GLY A 130 -12.23 3.96 -9.31
C GLY A 130 -11.06 4.79 -8.79
N TYR A 131 -9.83 4.27 -8.81
CA TYR A 131 -8.63 5.08 -8.55
C TYR A 131 -8.28 5.88 -9.80
N HIS A 132 -8.27 7.22 -9.70
CA HIS A 132 -7.92 8.10 -10.80
C HIS A 132 -7.13 9.32 -10.33
N GLY A 133 -6.19 9.78 -11.16
CA GLY A 133 -5.49 11.05 -10.95
C GLY A 133 -4.31 10.95 -9.97
N TRP A 134 -3.65 9.79 -9.87
CA TRP A 134 -2.35 9.73 -9.21
C TRP A 134 -1.28 10.45 -10.04
N LYS A 135 -0.26 10.98 -9.36
CA LYS A 135 0.83 11.75 -9.98
C LYS A 135 1.88 10.84 -10.63
N SER A 136 2.21 9.73 -10.00
CA SER A 136 3.20 8.77 -10.49
C SER A 136 2.89 7.35 -10.02
N LEU A 137 3.28 6.37 -10.85
CA LEU A 137 3.23 4.94 -10.56
C LEU A 137 4.63 4.37 -10.76
N ILE A 138 5.25 3.92 -9.68
CA ILE A 138 6.63 3.40 -9.64
C ILE A 138 6.56 1.91 -9.34
N LEU A 139 6.98 1.09 -10.31
CA LEU A 139 7.04 -0.36 -10.23
C LEU A 139 8.50 -0.82 -10.32
N ARG A 140 8.76 -2.08 -9.98
CA ARG A 140 10.12 -2.64 -10.00
C ARG A 140 10.55 -2.95 -11.41
N ASP A 141 11.69 -2.37 -11.80
CA ASP A 141 12.37 -2.70 -13.05
C ASP A 141 13.30 -3.94 -12.88
N THR A 142 14.00 -4.32 -13.95
CA THR A 142 14.94 -5.45 -13.95
C THR A 142 16.17 -5.21 -13.08
N ASN A 143 16.58 -3.96 -12.86
CA ASN A 143 17.72 -3.62 -12.01
C ASN A 143 17.36 -3.74 -10.52
N ASP A 144 16.08 -3.65 -10.21
CA ASP A 144 15.55 -3.76 -8.87
C ASP A 144 15.17 -5.18 -8.50
N GLU A 145 15.07 -6.15 -9.43
CA GLU A 145 14.55 -7.52 -9.16
C GLU A 145 15.28 -8.26 -8.02
N ASN A 146 16.59 -8.03 -7.86
CA ASN A 146 17.38 -8.66 -6.80
C ASN A 146 17.49 -7.82 -5.52
N LYS A 147 16.90 -6.62 -5.50
CA LYS A 147 16.88 -5.78 -4.31
C LYS A 147 15.83 -6.28 -3.33
N ASP A 148 16.18 -6.21 -2.06
CA ASP A 148 15.25 -6.25 -0.94
C ASP A 148 14.12 -5.22 -1.13
N ILE A 149 12.88 -5.60 -0.82
CA ILE A 149 11.69 -4.78 -1.15
C ILE A 149 11.65 -3.54 -0.28
N GLN A 150 11.95 -3.66 1.02
CA GLN A 150 12.08 -2.51 1.91
C GLN A 150 13.13 -1.52 1.40
N LYS A 151 14.31 -2.02 0.98
CA LYS A 151 15.36 -1.19 0.42
C LYS A 151 14.93 -0.48 -0.86
N TYR A 152 14.30 -1.20 -1.79
CA TYR A 152 13.76 -0.60 -3.02
C TYR A 152 12.77 0.53 -2.71
N LYS A 153 11.79 0.29 -1.83
CA LYS A 153 10.80 1.32 -1.47
C LYS A 153 11.44 2.50 -0.75
N ALA A 154 12.46 2.27 0.10
CA ALA A 154 13.22 3.33 0.74
C ALA A 154 14.03 4.18 -0.26
N ASP A 155 14.66 3.55 -1.26
CA ASP A 155 15.39 4.25 -2.32
C ASP A 155 14.45 5.12 -3.17
N VAL A 156 13.26 4.60 -3.52
CA VAL A 156 12.22 5.39 -4.20
C VAL A 156 11.83 6.60 -3.36
N ARG A 157 11.57 6.43 -2.05
CA ARG A 157 11.26 7.57 -1.18
C ARG A 157 12.38 8.59 -1.12
N LYS A 158 13.64 8.14 -1.06
CA LYS A 158 14.81 9.02 -1.11
C LYS A 158 14.84 9.84 -2.40
N GLN A 159 14.57 9.22 -3.54
CA GLN A 159 14.47 9.92 -4.83
C GLN A 159 13.35 10.95 -4.83
N LEU A 160 12.17 10.60 -4.30
CA LEU A 160 11.04 11.53 -4.18
C LEU A 160 11.39 12.75 -3.31
N SER A 161 12.03 12.54 -2.15
CA SER A 161 12.49 13.64 -1.30
C SER A 161 13.55 14.51 -1.99
N ASN A 162 14.51 13.91 -2.70
CA ASN A 162 15.51 14.64 -3.47
C ASN A 162 14.89 15.47 -4.61
N ASN A 163 13.77 14.99 -5.17
CA ASN A 163 12.99 15.72 -6.17
C ASN A 163 12.09 16.81 -5.57
N GLY A 164 12.22 17.09 -4.26
CA GLY A 164 11.54 18.18 -3.57
C GLY A 164 10.19 17.82 -2.95
N TYR A 165 9.74 16.56 -3.04
CA TYR A 165 8.48 16.15 -2.42
C TYR A 165 8.58 16.12 -0.90
N ARG A 166 7.55 16.67 -0.24
CA ARG A 166 7.31 16.54 1.19
C ARG A 166 6.34 15.39 1.42
N ILE A 167 6.88 14.25 1.81
CA ILE A 167 6.09 13.04 2.05
C ILE A 167 5.46 13.14 3.46
N TRP A 168 4.17 13.48 3.49
CA TRP A 168 3.41 13.60 4.74
C TRP A 168 3.04 12.25 5.32
N GLY A 169 2.65 11.31 4.47
CA GLY A 169 2.18 10.00 4.88
C GLY A 169 2.60 8.90 3.92
N ILE A 170 2.73 7.71 4.47
CA ILE A 170 2.74 6.46 3.71
C ILE A 170 1.63 5.59 4.27
N LEU A 171 0.77 5.07 3.39
CA LEU A 171 -0.15 3.98 3.73
C LEU A 171 0.35 2.70 3.04
N GLY A 172 0.51 1.63 3.82
CA GLY A 172 0.87 0.31 3.30
C GLY A 172 0.41 -0.79 4.23
N ASP A 173 0.36 -2.01 3.73
CA ASP A 173 -0.07 -3.22 4.45
C ASP A 173 1.12 -4.07 4.93
N GLN A 174 2.35 -3.67 4.63
CA GLN A 174 3.58 -4.33 5.07
C GLN A 174 4.53 -3.35 5.78
N TRP A 175 5.35 -3.86 6.69
CA TRP A 175 6.39 -3.06 7.35
C TRP A 175 7.45 -2.58 6.34
N SER A 176 7.82 -3.43 5.38
CA SER A 176 8.69 -3.07 4.25
C SER A 176 8.16 -1.91 3.39
N SER A 177 6.84 -1.66 3.39
CA SER A 177 6.23 -0.54 2.70
C SER A 177 6.45 0.80 3.40
N ILE A 178 6.58 0.79 4.73
CA ILE A 178 6.57 1.99 5.57
C ILE A 178 7.90 2.27 6.28
N GLU A 179 8.77 1.26 6.43
CA GLU A 179 10.07 1.38 7.08
C GLU A 179 11.20 1.77 6.13
N GLY A 180 12.31 2.24 6.70
CA GLY A 180 13.53 2.64 6.00
C GLY A 180 13.73 4.16 5.91
N LEU A 181 14.95 4.58 5.60
CA LEU A 181 15.32 5.99 5.48
C LEU A 181 15.25 6.47 4.02
N PRO A 182 14.81 7.72 3.76
CA PRO A 182 14.29 8.69 4.74
C PRO A 182 12.89 8.31 5.24
N THR A 183 12.61 8.65 6.50
CA THR A 183 11.29 8.49 7.09
C THR A 183 10.34 9.59 6.60
N PRO A 184 9.06 9.26 6.32
CA PRO A 184 8.04 10.27 6.07
C PRO A 184 7.71 11.01 7.38
N LYS A 185 6.80 11.99 7.31
CA LYS A 185 6.30 12.63 8.54
C LYS A 185 5.48 11.69 9.42
N ARG A 186 4.73 10.75 8.83
CA ARG A 186 4.03 9.67 9.55
C ARG A 186 3.84 8.44 8.66
N THR A 187 3.75 7.27 9.27
CA THR A 187 3.46 5.99 8.60
C THR A 187 2.17 5.39 9.15
N PHE A 188 1.45 4.66 8.29
CA PHE A 188 0.19 4.02 8.63
C PHE A 188 0.17 2.61 8.04
N LYS A 189 -0.08 1.62 8.91
CA LYS A 189 -0.07 0.20 8.58
C LYS A 189 -1.51 -0.33 8.53
N LEU A 190 -1.91 -0.85 7.38
CA LEU A 190 -3.12 -1.66 7.26
C LEU A 190 -2.86 -3.10 7.73
N PRO A 191 -3.85 -3.79 8.30
CA PRO A 191 -3.70 -5.19 8.67
C PRO A 191 -3.49 -6.06 7.43
N ASN A 192 -2.51 -6.96 7.47
CA ASN A 192 -2.35 -8.01 6.48
C ASN A 192 -1.66 -9.26 7.09
N PRO A 193 -2.45 -10.24 7.55
CA PRO A 193 -1.94 -11.50 8.07
C PRO A 193 -1.69 -12.57 6.98
N LEU A 194 -1.94 -12.29 5.70
CA LEU A 194 -1.85 -13.29 4.63
C LEU A 194 -0.42 -13.68 4.29
N TYR A 195 0.51 -12.73 4.37
CA TYR A 195 1.91 -12.91 4.00
C TYR A 195 2.79 -11.87 4.68
N TYR A 196 4.09 -12.12 4.66
CA TYR A 196 5.10 -11.20 5.14
C TYR A 196 6.07 -10.82 4.01
N VAL A 197 6.36 -9.53 3.89
CA VAL A 197 7.38 -9.04 2.95
C VAL A 197 8.45 -8.31 3.73
N ALA A 198 9.66 -8.87 3.70
CA ALA A 198 10.90 -8.19 4.08
C ALA A 198 11.36 -7.24 2.96
#